data_AF-A0A960EZJ0-F1
#
_entry.id   AF-A0A960EZJ0-F1
#
_cell.length_a   1.000
_cell.length_b   1.000
_cell.length_c   1.000
_cell.angle_alpha   90.00
_cell.angle_beta   90.00
_cell.angle_gamma   90.00
#
_symmetry.space_group_name_H-M   'P 1'
#
loop_
_entity.id
_entity.type
_entity.pdbx_description
1 polymer ?
#
loop_
_entity_poly.entity_id
_entity_poly.type
_entity_poly.pdbx_seq_one_letter_code
_entity_poly.pdbx_strand_id
1 'polypeptide(L)'
;MPTTRRAFLTAAGSAAVLAACGETRSSSGTTAAANTSGSTPASTGGAAPASFSVVQRFPSTGLFTPGEVRLPVSITGDGALATEGPAELAGWVQSYVDASKVTEFVGVRRNDGLDVPYWEIRTTLPDAKIYTLRLEGDDGYGANVEIMDPIHVFSPLTGAPLPPFDTPTADDHRGVEPYCSRTPDPCPFHQVTLTDALASGKPVLYMVGTPAHCQTGTCAPGLEFLIEQ
;
A
#
# COMPACT_ATOMS: atom_id res chain seq x y z
N MET A 1 48.66 -18.84 26.98
CA MET A 1 47.43 -19.31 26.31
C MET A 1 46.60 -18.09 25.92
N PRO A 2 45.88 -18.05 24.79
CA PRO A 2 45.94 -18.93 23.60
C PRO A 2 46.93 -18.35 22.54
N THR A 3 47.57 -19.08 21.63
CA THR A 3 47.15 -20.05 20.60
C THR A 3 46.52 -19.42 19.34
N THR A 4 47.38 -19.00 18.41
CA THR A 4 47.04 -18.71 17.00
C THR A 4 46.46 -19.94 16.31
N ARG A 5 45.42 -19.79 15.46
CA ARG A 5 45.07 -20.79 14.45
C ARG A 5 44.79 -20.15 13.09
N ARG A 6 45.39 -20.75 12.06
CA ARG A 6 45.31 -20.32 10.66
C ARG A 6 44.06 -20.88 9.97
N ALA A 7 43.73 -20.22 8.87
CA ALA A 7 42.76 -20.64 7.86
C ALA A 7 42.82 -22.13 7.48
N PHE A 8 41.66 -22.67 7.13
CA PHE A 8 41.50 -23.75 6.16
C PHE A 8 40.41 -23.36 5.16
N LEU A 9 40.82 -23.07 3.94
CA LEU A 9 39.96 -23.03 2.75
C LEU A 9 40.53 -24.07 1.79
N THR A 10 39.78 -25.13 1.53
CA THR A 10 40.09 -26.12 0.50
C THR A 10 38.80 -26.53 -0.19
N ALA A 11 38.79 -26.36 -1.51
CA ALA A 11 37.65 -26.65 -2.36
C ALA A 11 37.52 -28.15 -2.69
N ALA A 12 36.33 -28.55 -3.12
CA ALA A 12 36.14 -29.67 -4.04
C ALA A 12 34.85 -29.45 -4.84
N GLY A 13 34.98 -29.13 -6.13
CA GLY A 13 33.87 -29.29 -7.07
C GLY A 13 33.89 -30.70 -7.66
N SER A 14 32.73 -31.26 -7.97
CA SER A 14 32.58 -32.42 -8.85
C SER A 14 31.16 -32.44 -9.39
N ALA A 15 31.03 -32.46 -10.72
CA ALA A 15 29.79 -32.85 -11.38
C ALA A 15 29.71 -34.38 -11.46
N ALA A 16 28.50 -34.95 -11.58
CA ALA A 16 28.08 -35.67 -12.79
C ALA A 16 26.80 -36.53 -12.60
N VAL A 17 26.27 -36.92 -13.76
CA VAL A 17 25.38 -38.07 -14.07
C VAL A 17 23.87 -37.89 -13.83
N LEU A 18 23.14 -38.01 -14.95
CA LEU A 18 21.69 -38.20 -15.02
C LEU A 18 21.30 -39.62 -14.62
N ALA A 19 20.14 -39.79 -14.00
CA ALA A 19 19.36 -41.01 -14.09
C ALA A 19 17.88 -40.66 -14.33
N ALA A 20 17.27 -41.32 -15.31
CA ALA A 20 15.86 -41.15 -15.67
C ALA A 20 14.99 -42.32 -15.17
N CYS A 21 13.67 -42.12 -15.15
CA CYS A 21 12.55 -43.08 -15.25
C CYS A 21 11.29 -42.42 -14.64
N GLY A 22 10.09 -42.45 -15.23
CA GLY A 22 9.68 -42.94 -16.55
C GLY A 22 8.16 -42.74 -16.76
N GLU A 23 7.73 -42.75 -18.03
CA GLU A 23 6.47 -43.36 -18.58
C GLU A 23 5.09 -43.07 -17.95
N THR A 24 3.96 -42.90 -18.66
CA THR A 24 3.57 -42.77 -20.10
C THR A 24 2.28 -41.88 -20.15
N ARG A 25 1.50 -41.62 -21.23
CA ARG A 25 1.38 -42.17 -22.60
C ARG A 25 0.74 -41.12 -23.55
N SER A 26 0.63 -41.42 -24.85
CA SER A 26 0.16 -40.50 -25.91
C SER A 26 -1.37 -40.47 -26.12
N SER A 27 -1.90 -39.34 -26.60
CA SER A 27 -2.87 -39.33 -27.71
C SER A 27 -2.73 -38.03 -28.53
N SER A 28 -2.95 -38.11 -29.84
CA SER A 28 -2.62 -37.05 -30.82
C SER A 28 -3.80 -36.11 -31.12
N GLY A 29 -3.51 -34.86 -31.52
CA GLY A 29 -4.52 -33.93 -32.02
C GLY A 29 -3.95 -32.58 -32.45
N THR A 30 -3.51 -32.45 -33.71
CA THR A 30 -2.98 -31.19 -34.26
C THR A 30 -4.10 -30.28 -34.76
N THR A 31 -4.13 -29.03 -34.29
CA THR A 31 -4.48 -27.85 -35.12
C THR A 31 -3.91 -26.59 -34.48
N ALA A 32 -3.17 -25.80 -35.25
CA ALA A 32 -2.81 -24.45 -34.84
C ALA A 32 -3.99 -23.50 -35.05
N ALA A 33 -4.31 -22.69 -34.05
CA ALA A 33 -5.17 -21.52 -34.19
C ALA A 33 -4.52 -20.37 -33.41
N ALA A 34 -4.07 -19.34 -34.13
CA ALA A 34 -3.62 -18.11 -33.50
C ALA A 34 -4.85 -17.35 -32.99
N ASN A 35 -4.88 -17.07 -31.69
CA ASN A 35 -5.88 -16.19 -31.10
C ASN A 35 -5.17 -15.05 -30.36
N THR A 36 -5.10 -13.89 -31.01
CA THR A 36 -4.83 -12.61 -30.35
C THR A 36 -5.99 -12.29 -29.40
N SER A 37 -5.84 -12.68 -28.14
CA SER A 37 -6.68 -12.17 -27.05
C SER A 37 -5.89 -11.10 -26.33
N GLY A 38 -6.42 -9.86 -26.31
CA GLY A 38 -5.86 -8.80 -25.49
C GLY A 38 -5.95 -9.20 -24.02
N SER A 39 -4.84 -9.16 -23.30
CA SER A 39 -4.78 -9.49 -21.88
C SER A 39 -5.48 -8.41 -21.06
N THR A 40 -6.79 -8.55 -20.86
CA THR A 40 -7.41 -8.02 -19.64
C THR A 40 -6.66 -8.64 -18.45
N PRO A 41 -6.16 -7.87 -17.48
CA PRO A 41 -5.52 -8.45 -16.31
C PRO A 41 -6.52 -9.37 -15.61
N ALA A 42 -6.20 -10.66 -15.55
CA ALA A 42 -7.04 -11.59 -14.82
C ALA A 42 -6.98 -11.22 -13.35
N SER A 43 -8.14 -10.86 -12.77
CA SER A 43 -8.29 -10.85 -11.32
C SER A 43 -8.14 -12.30 -10.84
N THR A 44 -6.93 -12.71 -10.47
CA THR A 44 -6.70 -13.97 -9.75
C THR A 44 -7.39 -13.83 -8.40
N GLY A 45 -8.61 -14.36 -8.33
CA GLY A 45 -9.41 -14.42 -7.11
C GLY A 45 -8.99 -15.65 -6.33
N GLY A 46 -8.42 -15.45 -5.15
CA GLY A 46 -8.12 -16.50 -4.19
C GLY A 46 -9.13 -16.51 -3.05
N ALA A 47 -9.17 -17.60 -2.29
CA ALA A 47 -9.73 -17.53 -0.94
C ALA A 47 -8.77 -16.75 -0.02
N ALA A 48 -9.26 -16.22 1.10
CA ALA A 48 -8.37 -15.80 2.17
C ALA A 48 -7.67 -17.04 2.77
N PRO A 49 -6.46 -16.90 3.36
CA PRO A 49 -5.86 -17.96 4.15
C PRO A 49 -6.80 -18.41 5.29
N ALA A 50 -6.74 -19.68 5.70
CA ALA A 50 -7.61 -20.22 6.74
C ALA A 50 -7.41 -19.57 8.14
N SER A 51 -6.28 -18.89 8.33
CA SER A 51 -5.97 -17.98 9.43
C SER A 51 -4.96 -16.97 8.89
N PHE A 52 -5.09 -15.69 9.26
CA PHE A 52 -4.14 -14.65 8.84
C PHE A 52 -4.03 -13.52 9.88
N SER A 53 -2.87 -12.86 9.92
CA SER A 53 -2.68 -11.62 10.68
C SER A 53 -3.02 -10.40 9.83
N VAL A 54 -3.59 -9.36 10.46
CA VAL A 54 -3.92 -8.09 9.81
C VAL A 54 -2.69 -7.18 9.79
N VAL A 55 -2.30 -6.70 8.62
CA VAL A 55 -1.16 -5.79 8.44
C VAL A 55 -1.67 -4.38 8.11
N GLN A 56 -1.40 -3.43 9.01
CA GLN A 56 -1.83 -2.04 8.86
C GLN A 56 -1.06 -1.34 7.73
N ARG A 57 -1.79 -0.64 6.85
CA ARG A 57 -1.21 0.33 5.88
C ARG A 57 -1.63 1.78 6.21
N PHE A 58 -1.96 2.05 7.46
CA PHE A 58 -2.31 3.37 7.99
C PHE A 58 -1.51 3.65 9.27
N PRO A 59 -1.24 4.93 9.62
CA PRO A 59 -0.62 5.26 10.90
C PRO A 59 -1.56 4.88 12.05
N SER A 60 -1.02 4.23 13.08
CA SER A 60 -1.80 3.77 14.22
C SER A 60 -2.26 4.89 15.16
N THR A 61 -1.59 6.05 15.12
CA THR A 61 -1.84 7.21 16.00
C THR A 61 -1.74 8.54 15.24
N GLY A 62 -2.29 9.61 15.82
CA GLY A 62 -1.94 11.00 15.48
C GLY A 62 -2.45 11.57 14.14
N LEU A 63 -3.30 10.87 13.38
CA LEU A 63 -3.85 11.37 12.10
C LEU A 63 -5.38 11.40 12.04
N PHE A 64 -6.05 10.36 12.53
CA PHE A 64 -7.49 10.22 12.36
C PHE A 64 -8.27 11.00 13.42
N THR A 65 -9.40 11.56 13.02
CA THR A 65 -10.38 12.27 13.85
C THR A 65 -11.78 11.69 13.62
N PRO A 66 -12.78 11.97 14.48
CA PRO A 66 -14.12 11.43 14.32
C PRO A 66 -14.75 11.75 12.96
N GLY A 67 -15.28 10.73 12.28
CA GLY A 67 -15.81 10.86 10.92
C GLY A 67 -15.59 9.62 10.06
N GLU A 68 -15.64 9.80 8.73
CA GLU A 68 -15.25 8.75 7.77
C GLU A 68 -13.73 8.54 7.80
N VAL A 69 -13.31 7.29 7.97
CA VAL A 69 -11.91 6.88 7.91
C VAL A 69 -11.68 5.86 6.79
N ARG A 70 -10.50 5.94 6.16
CA ARG A 70 -10.00 4.98 5.17
C ARG A 70 -8.88 4.17 5.81
N LEU A 71 -9.13 2.89 6.06
CA LEU A 71 -8.25 1.98 6.79
C LEU A 71 -7.72 0.87 5.86
N PRO A 72 -6.74 1.16 4.97
CA PRO A 72 -6.17 0.15 4.09
C PRO A 72 -5.39 -0.90 4.88
N VAL A 73 -5.60 -2.18 4.56
CA VAL A 73 -4.91 -3.31 5.20
C VAL A 73 -4.39 -4.32 4.17
N SER A 74 -3.30 -4.99 4.50
CA SER A 74 -2.94 -6.28 3.90
C SER A 74 -3.16 -7.41 4.89
N ILE A 75 -3.04 -8.65 4.43
CA ILE A 75 -3.10 -9.85 5.26
C ILE A 75 -1.82 -10.67 5.06
N THR A 76 -1.45 -11.48 6.06
CA THR A 76 -0.34 -12.44 5.98
C THR A 76 -0.73 -13.77 6.63
N GLY A 77 -0.45 -14.90 5.96
CA GLY A 77 -0.75 -16.25 6.48
C GLY A 77 0.49 -17.05 6.90
N ASP A 78 1.65 -16.72 6.33
CA ASP A 78 2.92 -17.45 6.45
C ASP A 78 4.11 -16.52 6.81
N GLY A 79 3.83 -15.26 7.14
CA GLY A 79 4.82 -14.20 7.38
C GLY A 79 5.15 -13.36 6.15
N ALA A 80 4.72 -13.75 4.94
CA ALA A 80 4.76 -12.91 3.75
C ALA A 80 3.43 -12.18 3.54
N LEU A 81 3.46 -10.99 2.93
CA LEU A 81 2.22 -10.30 2.54
C LEU A 81 1.53 -11.07 1.42
N ALA A 82 0.23 -11.30 1.56
CA ALA A 82 -0.54 -12.00 0.54
C ALA A 82 -0.59 -11.20 -0.77
N THR A 83 -0.13 -11.82 -1.86
CA THR A 83 -0.22 -11.30 -3.24
C THR A 83 -1.57 -11.62 -3.89
N GLU A 84 -2.30 -12.59 -3.35
CA GLU A 84 -3.63 -13.02 -3.78
C GLU A 84 -4.64 -12.94 -2.62
N GLY A 85 -5.92 -13.22 -2.90
CA GLY A 85 -6.99 -13.24 -1.90
C GLY A 85 -8.36 -12.92 -2.50
N PRO A 86 -9.40 -12.75 -1.67
CA PRO A 86 -10.76 -12.52 -2.14
C PRO A 86 -10.94 -11.07 -2.61
N ALA A 87 -11.91 -10.83 -3.50
CA ALA A 87 -12.24 -9.48 -3.96
C ALA A 87 -12.74 -8.57 -2.81
N GLU A 88 -13.33 -9.17 -1.78
CA GLU A 88 -13.89 -8.50 -0.62
C GLU A 88 -13.46 -9.23 0.67
N LEU A 89 -13.28 -8.47 1.75
CA LEU A 89 -13.11 -9.00 3.11
C LEU A 89 -14.13 -8.35 4.04
N ALA A 90 -15.02 -9.16 4.61
CA ALA A 90 -15.95 -8.73 5.64
C ALA A 90 -15.23 -8.60 6.99
N GLY A 91 -15.74 -7.68 7.82
CA GLY A 91 -15.18 -7.44 9.14
C GLY A 91 -16.00 -6.45 9.95
N TRP A 92 -15.50 -6.13 11.14
CA TRP A 92 -16.13 -5.17 12.03
C TRP A 92 -15.09 -4.35 12.78
N VAL A 93 -15.48 -3.15 13.20
CA VAL A 93 -14.75 -2.38 14.20
C VAL A 93 -15.39 -2.64 15.55
N GLN A 94 -14.58 -2.88 16.57
CA GLN A 94 -14.99 -3.01 17.96
C GLN A 94 -14.29 -2.00 18.86
N SER A 95 -14.91 -1.69 19.99
CA SER A 95 -14.30 -0.97 21.10
C SER A 95 -13.07 -1.72 21.63
N TYR A 96 -11.95 -1.00 21.81
CA TYR A 96 -10.73 -1.58 22.39
C TYR A 96 -10.91 -1.99 23.87
N VAL A 97 -11.84 -1.35 24.59
CA VAL A 97 -11.99 -1.50 26.05
C VAL A 97 -12.80 -2.73 26.45
N ASP A 98 -13.86 -3.03 25.70
CA ASP A 98 -14.86 -4.05 26.06
C ASP A 98 -15.23 -5.00 24.89
N ALA A 99 -14.54 -4.90 23.75
CA ALA A 99 -14.80 -5.65 22.53
C ALA A 99 -16.24 -5.52 21.97
N SER A 100 -17.01 -4.51 22.41
CA SER A 100 -18.35 -4.25 21.87
C SER A 100 -18.26 -3.85 20.38
N LYS A 101 -19.08 -4.48 19.53
CA LYS A 101 -19.11 -4.20 18.08
C LYS A 101 -19.68 -2.79 17.84
N VAL A 102 -18.94 -1.95 17.13
CA VAL A 102 -19.30 -0.56 16.80
C VAL A 102 -19.97 -0.48 15.43
N THR A 103 -19.38 -1.12 14.42
CA THR A 103 -19.90 -1.12 13.04
C THR A 103 -19.30 -2.27 12.25
N GLU A 104 -20.02 -2.74 11.23
CA GLU A 104 -19.53 -3.69 10.23
C GLU A 104 -19.02 -2.94 9.00
N PHE A 105 -18.23 -3.61 8.16
CA PHE A 105 -17.75 -3.10 6.89
C PHE A 105 -17.46 -4.24 5.90
N VAL A 106 -17.30 -3.87 4.63
CA VAL A 106 -16.69 -4.72 3.60
C VAL A 106 -15.49 -3.97 3.01
N GLY A 107 -14.30 -4.55 3.15
CA GLY A 107 -13.07 -4.04 2.56
C GLY A 107 -12.92 -4.52 1.12
N VAL A 108 -12.69 -3.62 0.18
CA VAL A 108 -12.59 -3.94 -1.26
C VAL A 108 -11.13 -4.09 -1.68
N ARG A 109 -10.77 -5.20 -2.33
CA ARG A 109 -9.39 -5.45 -2.82
C ARG A 109 -8.98 -4.42 -3.88
N ARG A 110 -7.78 -3.88 -3.73
CA ARG A 110 -7.10 -2.97 -4.65
C ARG A 110 -5.77 -3.59 -5.08
N ASN A 111 -5.59 -3.79 -6.39
CA ASN A 111 -4.43 -4.45 -6.97
C ASN A 111 -3.95 -3.81 -8.29
N ASP A 112 -4.58 -2.72 -8.74
CA ASP A 112 -4.22 -2.04 -9.98
C ASP A 112 -2.83 -1.40 -9.86
N GLY A 113 -1.87 -1.89 -10.65
CA GLY A 113 -0.47 -1.41 -10.61
C GLY A 113 0.32 -1.78 -9.34
N LEU A 114 -0.08 -2.82 -8.61
CA LEU A 114 0.52 -3.20 -7.33
C LEU A 114 0.93 -4.68 -7.28
N ASP A 115 2.20 -4.94 -6.94
CA ASP A 115 2.70 -6.30 -6.69
C ASP A 115 2.04 -6.97 -5.47
N VAL A 116 1.67 -6.16 -4.46
CA VAL A 116 1.04 -6.63 -3.22
C VAL A 116 -0.26 -5.85 -2.97
N PRO A 117 -1.44 -6.49 -3.11
CA PRO A 117 -2.72 -5.84 -2.94
C PRO A 117 -2.97 -5.40 -1.49
N TYR A 118 -3.98 -4.55 -1.34
CA TYR A 118 -4.56 -4.19 -0.06
C TYR A 118 -6.07 -4.16 -0.16
N TRP A 119 -6.76 -4.28 0.98
CA TRP A 119 -8.20 -4.11 1.06
C TRP A 119 -8.48 -2.70 1.60
N GLU A 120 -9.20 -1.91 0.81
CA GLU A 120 -9.66 -0.59 1.20
C GLU A 120 -10.92 -0.73 2.05
N ILE A 121 -10.79 -0.49 3.35
CA ILE A 121 -11.92 -0.41 4.28
C ILE A 121 -12.30 1.05 4.45
N ARG A 122 -13.59 1.36 4.29
CA ARG A 122 -14.19 2.66 4.63
C ARG A 122 -15.27 2.44 5.68
N THR A 123 -15.25 3.27 6.72
CA THR A 123 -16.21 3.20 7.82
C THR A 123 -16.27 4.54 8.55
N THR A 124 -17.31 4.74 9.37
CA THR A 124 -17.46 5.93 10.22
C THR A 124 -17.16 5.58 11.67
N LEU A 125 -16.25 6.31 12.30
CA LEU A 125 -15.91 6.16 13.72
C LEU A 125 -16.27 7.45 14.47
N PRO A 126 -17.28 7.45 15.37
CA PRO A 126 -17.93 8.67 15.85
C PRO A 126 -17.24 9.32 17.05
N ASP A 127 -16.44 8.57 17.81
CA ASP A 127 -15.83 9.05 19.07
C ASP A 127 -14.31 9.05 18.98
N ALA A 128 -13.67 10.02 19.64
CA ALA A 128 -12.22 10.05 19.88
C ALA A 128 -11.83 9.01 20.95
N LYS A 129 -11.42 7.82 20.49
CA LYS A 129 -10.96 6.69 21.32
C LYS A 129 -10.19 5.67 20.46
N ILE A 130 -9.60 4.67 21.11
CA ILE A 130 -8.97 3.53 20.43
C ILE A 130 -10.04 2.49 20.08
N TYR A 131 -9.98 1.98 18.87
CA TYR A 131 -10.79 0.88 18.37
C TYR A 131 -9.89 -0.26 17.86
N THR A 132 -10.43 -1.47 17.78
CA THR A 132 -9.80 -2.60 17.10
C THR A 132 -10.60 -2.93 15.84
N LEU A 133 -9.92 -2.89 14.69
CA LEU A 133 -10.36 -3.43 13.42
C LEU A 133 -10.21 -4.95 13.45
N ARG A 134 -11.26 -5.68 13.08
CA ARG A 134 -11.29 -7.14 13.00
C ARG A 134 -11.74 -7.58 11.61
N LEU A 135 -11.19 -8.69 11.13
CA LEU A 135 -11.58 -9.32 9.87
C LEU A 135 -12.08 -10.74 10.13
N GLU A 136 -13.03 -11.20 9.32
CA GLU A 136 -13.48 -12.59 9.37
C GLU A 136 -12.32 -13.54 9.02
N GLY A 137 -12.01 -14.46 9.93
CA GLY A 137 -10.87 -15.38 9.78
C GLY A 137 -9.51 -14.84 10.21
N ASP A 138 -9.45 -13.66 10.85
CA ASP A 138 -8.22 -13.17 11.45
C ASP A 138 -7.73 -14.04 12.65
N ASP A 139 -6.46 -13.86 12.99
CA ASP A 139 -5.76 -14.52 14.10
C ASP A 139 -6.25 -14.14 15.51
N GLY A 140 -7.28 -13.31 15.63
CA GLY A 140 -7.82 -12.82 16.89
C GLY A 140 -7.23 -11.49 17.38
N TYR A 141 -6.08 -11.04 16.86
CA TYR A 141 -5.43 -9.80 17.31
C TYR A 141 -5.94 -8.56 16.60
N GLY A 142 -6.25 -8.67 15.30
CA GLY A 142 -6.77 -7.55 14.50
C GLY A 142 -5.76 -6.39 14.37
N ALA A 143 -6.28 -5.17 14.26
CA ALA A 143 -5.47 -3.96 14.05
C ALA A 143 -6.04 -2.75 14.80
N ASN A 144 -5.25 -2.10 15.66
CA ASN A 144 -5.73 -0.98 16.48
C ASN A 144 -5.64 0.37 15.73
N VAL A 145 -6.72 1.16 15.78
CA VAL A 145 -6.78 2.52 15.25
C VAL A 145 -7.13 3.49 16.37
N GLU A 146 -6.30 4.51 16.58
CA GLU A 146 -6.60 5.63 17.47
C GLU A 146 -7.32 6.74 16.69
N ILE A 147 -8.48 7.15 17.20
CA ILE A 147 -9.18 8.35 16.76
C ILE A 147 -8.91 9.46 17.79
N MET A 148 -8.23 10.51 17.34
CA MET A 148 -7.80 11.65 18.15
C MET A 148 -8.93 12.68 18.31
N ASP A 149 -8.89 13.45 19.39
CA ASP A 149 -9.61 14.72 19.41
C ASP A 149 -9.05 15.65 18.32
N PRO A 150 -9.90 16.29 17.49
CA PRO A 150 -9.45 17.25 16.47
C PRO A 150 -8.48 18.34 16.95
N ILE A 151 -8.54 18.77 18.22
CA ILE A 151 -7.62 19.78 18.77
C ILE A 151 -6.17 19.28 18.89
N HIS A 152 -5.93 17.98 18.73
CA HIS A 152 -4.62 17.35 18.81
C HIS A 152 -4.07 16.90 17.45
N VAL A 153 -4.79 17.18 16.35
CA VAL A 153 -4.35 16.87 14.98
C VAL A 153 -4.01 18.16 14.24
N PHE A 154 -2.73 18.31 13.89
CA PHE A 154 -2.18 19.53 13.28
C PHE A 154 -2.18 19.53 11.74
N SER A 155 -2.51 18.39 11.12
CA SER A 155 -2.73 18.29 9.67
C SER A 155 -4.13 18.80 9.29
N PRO A 156 -4.34 19.31 8.06
CA PRO A 156 -5.68 19.57 7.53
C PRO A 156 -6.58 18.34 7.67
N LEU A 157 -7.77 18.53 8.26
CA LEU A 157 -8.69 17.43 8.55
C LEU A 157 -9.41 16.97 7.28
N THR A 158 -9.65 15.66 7.16
CA THR A 158 -10.45 15.10 6.06
C THR A 158 -11.86 15.71 6.06
N GLY A 159 -12.31 16.20 4.91
CA GLY A 159 -13.61 16.88 4.77
C GLY A 159 -13.61 18.37 5.16
N ALA A 160 -12.56 18.88 5.80
CA ALA A 160 -12.37 20.31 5.99
C ALA A 160 -11.73 20.96 4.74
N PRO A 161 -11.94 22.27 4.49
CA PRO A 161 -11.21 22.99 3.45
C PRO A 161 -9.70 22.97 3.71
N LEU A 162 -8.91 22.62 2.69
CA LEU A 162 -7.45 22.73 2.74
C LEU A 162 -7.06 24.23 2.81
N PRO A 163 -6.33 24.69 3.83
CA PRO A 163 -5.91 26.09 3.90
C PRO A 163 -4.95 26.43 2.75
N PRO A 164 -5.15 27.57 2.05
CA PRO A 164 -4.24 28.00 1.00
C PRO A 164 -2.93 28.51 1.60
N PHE A 165 -1.83 28.25 0.90
CA PHE A 165 -0.52 28.86 1.12
C PHE A 165 0.31 28.76 -0.15
N ASP A 166 1.27 29.67 -0.31
CA ASP A 166 2.07 29.71 -1.52
C ASP A 166 3.16 28.62 -1.48
N THR A 167 3.17 27.72 -2.46
CA THR A 167 4.20 26.68 -2.60
C THR A 167 5.36 27.17 -3.48
N PRO A 168 6.59 26.63 -3.34
CA PRO A 168 7.67 26.87 -4.29
C PRO A 168 7.25 26.53 -5.73
N THR A 169 7.51 27.46 -6.63
CA THR A 169 7.28 27.36 -8.09
C THR A 169 8.59 27.44 -8.85
N ALA A 170 8.57 27.23 -10.16
CA ALA A 170 9.74 27.40 -11.02
C ALA A 170 10.22 28.86 -11.17
N ASP A 171 9.32 29.85 -10.97
CA ASP A 171 9.65 31.28 -11.08
C ASP A 171 9.94 31.94 -9.72
N ASP A 172 9.36 31.42 -8.63
CA ASP A 172 9.69 31.77 -7.24
C ASP A 172 9.87 30.49 -6.40
N HIS A 173 11.13 30.16 -6.13
CA HIS A 173 11.52 28.99 -5.34
C HIS A 173 11.26 29.18 -3.82
N ARG A 174 10.91 30.38 -3.36
CA ARG A 174 10.64 30.74 -1.95
C ARG A 174 11.74 30.33 -0.96
N GLY A 175 12.99 30.28 -1.42
CA GLY A 175 14.16 29.86 -0.64
C GLY A 175 14.40 28.34 -0.56
N VAL A 176 13.69 27.53 -1.33
CA VAL A 176 13.86 26.07 -1.39
C VAL A 176 14.60 25.69 -2.68
N GLU A 177 15.84 25.21 -2.56
CA GLU A 177 16.65 24.78 -3.70
C GLU A 177 17.20 23.35 -3.49
N PRO A 178 16.93 22.39 -4.39
CA PRO A 178 15.98 22.48 -5.50
C PRO A 178 14.53 22.47 -5.01
N TYR A 179 13.67 23.27 -5.63
CA TYR A 179 12.23 23.30 -5.34
C TYR A 179 11.53 21.97 -5.64
N CYS A 180 12.10 21.18 -6.56
CA CYS A 180 11.69 19.82 -6.89
C CYS A 180 12.92 18.90 -6.85
N SER A 181 12.86 17.82 -6.06
CA SER A 181 13.94 16.81 -6.02
C SER A 181 13.76 15.68 -7.04
N ARG A 182 12.90 15.84 -8.06
CA ARG A 182 12.82 14.92 -9.21
C ARG A 182 14.03 15.16 -10.13
N THR A 183 14.57 14.08 -10.68
CA THR A 183 15.69 14.11 -11.63
C THR A 183 15.38 13.24 -12.85
N PRO A 184 15.93 13.54 -14.05
CA PRO A 184 16.80 14.69 -14.36
C PRO A 184 16.06 16.03 -14.33
N ASP A 185 14.78 16.05 -14.71
CA ASP A 185 13.98 17.27 -14.85
C ASP A 185 12.96 17.43 -13.70
N PRO A 186 12.71 18.66 -13.21
CA PRO A 186 11.61 18.98 -12.30
C PRO A 186 10.25 18.49 -12.83
N CYS A 187 9.30 18.19 -11.94
CA CYS A 187 7.95 17.80 -12.36
C CYS A 187 7.14 19.02 -12.83
N PRO A 188 6.15 18.84 -13.73
CA PRO A 188 5.37 19.94 -14.30
C PRO A 188 4.44 20.64 -13.31
N PHE A 189 4.30 20.14 -12.08
CA PHE A 189 3.32 20.63 -11.11
C PHE A 189 3.78 21.88 -10.31
N HIS A 190 4.99 22.37 -10.54
CA HIS A 190 5.52 23.60 -9.91
C HIS A 190 5.26 24.90 -10.73
N GLN A 191 4.25 24.89 -11.61
CA GLN A 191 3.87 26.06 -12.42
C GLN A 191 2.97 27.07 -11.69
N VAL A 192 2.30 26.66 -10.61
CA VAL A 192 1.35 27.48 -9.84
C VAL A 192 1.49 27.20 -8.35
N THR A 193 1.03 28.12 -7.51
CA THR A 193 0.98 27.86 -6.07
C THR A 193 -0.22 26.99 -5.68
N LEU A 194 -0.20 26.39 -4.48
CA LEU A 194 -1.42 25.77 -3.92
C LEU A 194 -2.55 26.79 -3.74
N THR A 195 -2.25 28.06 -3.39
CA THR A 195 -3.23 29.16 -3.36
C THR A 195 -3.95 29.31 -4.70
N ASP A 196 -3.21 29.38 -5.80
CA ASP A 196 -3.76 29.52 -7.16
C ASP A 196 -4.53 28.28 -7.61
N ALA A 197 -3.99 27.09 -7.30
CA ALA A 197 -4.64 25.82 -7.62
C ALA A 197 -6.01 25.70 -6.94
N LEU A 198 -6.11 26.05 -5.65
CA LEU A 198 -7.37 26.06 -4.91
C LEU A 198 -8.33 27.16 -5.42
N ALA A 199 -7.82 28.32 -5.81
CA ALA A 199 -8.62 29.40 -6.41
C ALA A 199 -9.19 29.06 -7.80
N SER A 200 -8.64 28.05 -8.49
CA SER A 200 -9.06 27.66 -9.85
C SER A 200 -10.48 27.06 -9.94
N GLY A 201 -11.07 26.66 -8.81
CA GLY A 201 -12.37 25.98 -8.76
C GLY A 201 -12.38 24.55 -9.32
N LYS A 202 -11.22 23.99 -9.67
CA LYS A 202 -11.06 22.60 -10.14
C LYS A 202 -10.69 21.68 -8.96
N PRO A 203 -10.93 20.36 -9.08
CA PRO A 203 -10.32 19.39 -8.16
C PRO A 203 -8.79 19.54 -8.15
N VAL A 204 -8.22 19.69 -6.96
CA VAL A 204 -6.77 19.81 -6.77
C VAL A 204 -6.24 18.50 -6.20
N LEU A 205 -5.23 17.94 -6.85
CA LEU A 205 -4.40 16.90 -6.26
C LEU A 205 -3.13 17.55 -5.71
N TYR A 206 -2.85 17.35 -4.43
CA TYR A 206 -1.67 17.89 -3.77
C TYR A 206 -0.80 16.76 -3.24
N MET A 207 0.46 16.70 -3.70
CA MET A 207 1.43 15.67 -3.33
C MET A 207 2.65 16.31 -2.66
N VAL A 208 2.99 15.83 -1.47
CA VAL A 208 4.24 16.17 -0.79
C VAL A 208 5.15 14.95 -0.85
N GLY A 209 6.35 15.10 -1.40
CA GLY A 209 7.30 14.00 -1.53
C GLY A 209 8.69 14.47 -1.96
N THR A 210 9.65 13.55 -1.84
CA THR A 210 11.07 13.79 -2.19
C THR A 210 11.56 12.74 -3.21
N PRO A 211 11.18 12.85 -4.50
CA PRO A 211 11.34 11.77 -5.48
C PRO A 211 12.73 11.14 -5.55
N ALA A 212 13.82 11.91 -5.65
CA ALA A 212 15.18 11.34 -5.68
C ALA A 212 15.54 10.50 -4.44
N HIS A 213 14.95 10.78 -3.27
CA HIS A 213 15.33 10.18 -1.99
C HIS A 213 14.46 9.00 -1.55
N CYS A 214 13.35 8.75 -2.25
CA CYS A 214 12.35 7.76 -1.88
C CYS A 214 12.01 6.88 -3.09
N GLN A 215 12.85 5.87 -3.29
CA GLN A 215 12.86 4.95 -4.43
C GLN A 215 11.81 3.82 -4.33
N THR A 216 11.11 3.70 -3.19
CA THR A 216 10.11 2.65 -2.94
C THR A 216 8.70 3.21 -3.00
N GLY A 217 7.94 2.80 -4.02
CA GLY A 217 6.46 2.82 -4.09
C GLY A 217 5.77 4.18 -4.16
N THR A 218 5.98 5.06 -3.19
CA THR A 218 5.04 6.16 -2.90
C THR A 218 5.51 7.53 -3.40
N CYS A 219 6.82 7.80 -3.41
CA CYS A 219 7.32 9.14 -3.75
C CYS A 219 7.62 9.30 -5.24
N ALA A 220 8.72 8.73 -5.75
CA ALA A 220 9.00 8.81 -7.19
C ALA A 220 7.97 8.07 -8.03
N PRO A 221 7.64 6.78 -7.79
CA PRO A 221 6.68 6.08 -8.65
C PRO A 221 5.26 6.66 -8.58
N GLY A 222 4.87 7.13 -7.39
CA GLY A 222 3.60 7.85 -7.21
C GLY A 222 3.55 9.16 -8.01
N LEU A 223 4.65 9.90 -8.11
CA LEU A 223 4.72 11.13 -8.90
C LEU A 223 4.69 10.85 -10.41
N GLU A 224 5.42 9.84 -10.90
CA GLU A 224 5.40 9.49 -12.33
C GLU A 224 3.99 9.05 -12.77
N PHE A 225 3.28 8.26 -11.96
CA PHE A 225 1.88 7.88 -12.24
C PHE A 225 0.95 9.10 -12.42
N LEU A 226 1.22 10.22 -11.74
CA LEU A 226 0.45 11.46 -11.89
C LEU A 226 0.85 12.29 -13.10
N ILE A 227 2.08 12.17 -13.58
CA ILE A 227 2.57 12.82 -14.80
C ILE A 227 2.00 12.12 -16.05
N GLU A 228 1.67 10.83 -15.94
CA GLU A 228 1.17 9.99 -17.04
C GLU A 228 -0.37 10.02 -17.26
N GLN A 229 -1.14 10.79 -16.46
CA GLN A 229 -2.61 10.96 -16.61
C GLN A 229 -3.00 12.16 -17.50
#